data_AF-K0KUY3-F1
#
_entry.id   AF-K0KUY3-F1
#
_cell.length_a   1.000
_cell.length_b   1.000
_cell.length_c   1.000
_cell.angle_alpha   90.00
_cell.angle_beta   90.00
_cell.angle_gamma   90.00
#
_symmetry.space_group_name_H-M   'P 1'
#
loop_
_entity.id
_entity.type
_entity.pdbx_description
1 polymer ?
#
loop_
_entity_poly.entity_id
_entity_poly.type
_entity_poly.pdbx_seq_one_letter_code
_entity_poly.pdbx_strand_id
1 'polypeptide(L)'
;MFSKLTSLFTENLNLSEMNDNPEAQREGYNRILNLTDEELIGTLCLEPATTEPQVSRIYQSYQSDRFVAALLDPRTSSEYKFNEICQIVEPQNVEYKRFAVKLKVKSHPTKALSEEDINNIKAYLDKGESGEYINILMKQDLNISDFLNYVNEVGSLKSDEEIDDDICKINSERIPRILIFVSKPEFFSCFLKLLNFYLNSLEESSSYCSRYVLIGKVIQRQDSDYMSIKGTIPHRNCVYIFRPLNLDYYKCVNDELLKSFSNSFETVDLKNPKYGDHRFYSIYDMECANDKINIKTNNNLNEKDPLPEYSIIE
;
A
#
# COMPACT_ATOMS: atom_id res chain seq x y z
N MET A 1 33.93 -37.04 13.82
CA MET A 1 33.50 -35.65 14.08
C MET A 1 32.76 -35.05 12.87
N PHE A 2 32.00 -35.88 12.14
CA PHE A 2 31.19 -35.52 10.97
C PHE A 2 29.74 -36.05 11.10
N SER A 3 29.28 -36.27 12.35
CA SER A 3 27.97 -36.87 12.66
C SER A 3 27.20 -36.09 13.75
N LYS A 4 27.49 -34.80 13.93
CA LYS A 4 26.80 -33.91 14.90
C LYS A 4 26.25 -32.61 14.28
N LEU A 5 26.21 -32.53 12.95
CA LEU A 5 25.64 -31.39 12.21
C LEU A 5 24.42 -31.75 11.35
N THR A 6 24.10 -33.04 11.22
CA THR A 6 22.93 -33.53 10.48
C THR A 6 21.66 -33.63 11.34
N SER A 7 21.75 -33.43 12.66
CA SER A 7 20.59 -33.42 13.58
C SER A 7 20.11 -32.00 13.93
N LEU A 8 20.65 -30.96 13.29
CA LEU A 8 20.23 -29.55 13.50
C LEU A 8 19.41 -28.98 12.34
N PHE A 9 19.17 -29.76 11.29
CA PHE A 9 18.39 -29.35 10.11
C PHE A 9 17.19 -30.26 9.82
N THR A 10 16.82 -31.15 10.76
CA THR A 10 15.72 -32.12 10.55
C THR A 10 14.71 -32.21 11.69
N GLU A 11 14.79 -31.38 12.73
CA GLU A 11 13.78 -31.36 13.78
C GLU A 11 13.32 -29.92 14.08
N ASN A 12 12.03 -29.69 13.82
CA ASN A 12 11.22 -28.48 14.01
C ASN A 12 11.00 -27.55 12.81
N LEU A 13 11.02 -28.10 11.59
CA LEU A 13 9.87 -27.89 10.71
C LEU A 13 8.75 -28.82 11.23
N ASN A 14 8.15 -28.45 12.36
CA ASN A 14 6.70 -28.56 12.42
C ASN A 14 6.22 -27.50 11.42
N LEU A 15 6.22 -27.87 10.13
CA LEU A 15 5.07 -27.61 9.29
C LEU A 15 3.91 -28.23 10.07
N SER A 16 3.41 -27.51 11.07
CA SER A 16 2.11 -27.80 11.65
C SER A 16 1.21 -27.80 10.45
N GLU A 17 0.72 -29.00 10.13
CA GLU A 17 -0.34 -29.29 9.18
C GLU A 17 -0.94 -27.99 8.69
N MET A 18 -0.43 -27.46 7.58
CA MET A 18 -1.16 -26.42 6.87
C MET A 18 -2.45 -27.12 6.54
N ASN A 19 -3.47 -26.85 7.34
CA ASN A 19 -4.81 -27.36 7.16
C ASN A 19 -5.29 -26.63 5.91
N ASP A 20 -4.88 -27.15 4.76
CA ASP A 20 -5.35 -26.83 3.43
C ASP A 20 -6.77 -27.38 3.33
N ASN A 21 -7.63 -26.89 4.21
CA ASN A 21 -9.07 -27.04 4.16
C ASN A 21 -9.61 -25.70 3.61
N PRO A 22 -9.81 -25.58 2.29
CA PRO A 22 -10.27 -24.34 1.67
C PRO A 22 -11.64 -23.92 2.21
N GLU A 23 -12.45 -24.87 2.68
CA GLU A 23 -13.74 -24.60 3.28
C GLU A 23 -13.56 -23.90 4.64
N ALA A 24 -12.76 -24.46 5.54
CA ALA A 24 -12.45 -23.83 6.84
C ALA A 24 -11.86 -22.43 6.68
N GLN A 25 -11.01 -22.23 5.67
CA GLN A 25 -10.44 -20.91 5.35
C GLN A 25 -11.50 -19.92 4.86
N ARG A 26 -12.41 -20.35 3.99
CA ARG A 26 -13.51 -19.51 3.49
C ARG A 26 -14.47 -19.15 4.63
N GLU A 27 -14.82 -20.12 5.47
CA GLU A 27 -15.64 -19.89 6.66
C GLU A 27 -14.93 -18.96 7.65
N GLY A 28 -13.63 -19.10 7.85
CA GLY A 28 -12.82 -18.21 8.68
C GLY A 28 -12.83 -16.76 8.17
N TYR A 29 -12.60 -16.55 6.88
CA TYR A 29 -12.72 -15.24 6.22
C TYR A 29 -14.09 -14.61 6.47
N ASN A 30 -15.16 -15.34 6.14
CA ASN A 30 -16.53 -14.87 6.30
C ASN A 30 -16.85 -14.60 7.78
N ARG A 31 -16.34 -15.42 8.70
CA ARG A 31 -16.60 -15.24 10.12
C ARG A 31 -15.99 -13.95 10.63
N ILE A 32 -14.74 -13.64 10.28
CA ILE A 32 -14.08 -12.40 10.73
C ILE A 32 -14.87 -11.16 10.28
N LEU A 33 -15.31 -11.13 9.03
CA LEU A 33 -16.06 -9.98 8.48
C LEU A 33 -17.43 -9.79 9.14
N ASN A 34 -17.98 -10.83 9.75
CA ASN A 34 -19.30 -10.81 10.40
C ASN A 34 -19.23 -10.80 11.94
N LEU A 35 -18.04 -10.62 12.53
CA LEU A 35 -17.93 -10.45 13.98
C LEU A 35 -18.57 -9.13 14.41
N THR A 36 -19.34 -9.18 15.50
CA THR A 36 -19.72 -7.97 16.25
C THR A 36 -18.48 -7.32 16.87
N ASP A 37 -18.60 -6.06 17.31
CA ASP A 37 -17.48 -5.35 17.93
C ASP A 37 -16.96 -6.07 19.19
N GLU A 38 -17.88 -6.62 20.01
CA GLU A 38 -17.54 -7.39 21.20
C GLU A 38 -16.83 -8.71 20.84
N GLU A 39 -17.33 -9.46 19.85
CA GLU A 39 -16.69 -10.70 19.40
C GLU A 39 -15.31 -10.42 18.77
N LEU A 40 -15.19 -9.36 17.97
CA LEU A 40 -13.93 -8.93 17.35
C LEU A 40 -12.88 -8.61 18.41
N ILE A 41 -13.21 -7.70 19.34
CA ILE A 41 -12.33 -7.32 20.43
C ILE A 41 -12.05 -8.52 21.34
N GLY A 42 -13.03 -9.40 21.56
CA GLY A 42 -12.89 -10.60 22.39
C GLY A 42 -12.00 -11.70 21.79
N THR A 43 -11.88 -11.74 20.46
CA THR A 43 -11.27 -12.87 19.72
C THR A 43 -9.94 -12.51 19.07
N LEU A 44 -9.85 -11.34 18.44
CA LEU A 44 -8.69 -10.93 17.66
C LEU A 44 -7.85 -9.89 18.41
N CYS A 45 -6.56 -9.85 18.09
CA CYS A 45 -5.63 -8.82 18.51
C CYS A 45 -4.72 -8.40 17.36
N LEU A 46 -4.00 -7.30 17.58
CA LEU A 46 -2.97 -6.81 16.68
C LEU A 46 -1.61 -7.30 17.17
N GLU A 47 -0.82 -7.86 16.27
CA GLU A 47 0.59 -8.14 16.53
C GLU A 47 1.49 -7.43 15.51
N PRO A 48 2.78 -7.22 15.81
CA PRO A 48 3.68 -6.58 14.86
C PRO A 48 3.71 -7.36 13.56
N ALA A 49 3.50 -6.69 12.44
CA ALA A 49 3.76 -7.29 11.14
C ALA A 49 5.28 -7.26 10.91
N THR A 50 5.98 -8.27 11.44
CA THR A 50 7.40 -8.53 11.13
C THR A 50 7.50 -8.99 9.69
N THR A 51 7.43 -8.03 8.78
CA THR A 51 8.11 -8.21 7.51
C THR A 51 9.58 -8.05 7.85
N GLU A 52 10.39 -9.06 7.56
CA GLU A 52 11.85 -9.02 7.69
C GLU A 52 12.42 -7.67 7.21
N PRO A 53 13.63 -7.27 7.64
CA PRO A 53 14.32 -6.10 7.11
C PRO A 53 14.64 -6.32 5.61
N GLN A 54 13.62 -6.21 4.78
CA GLN A 54 13.64 -6.47 3.36
C GLN A 54 13.40 -5.16 2.66
N VAL A 55 14.49 -4.69 2.02
CA VAL A 55 14.56 -3.84 0.83
C VAL A 55 13.72 -2.56 0.84
N SER A 56 13.96 -1.72 -0.16
CA SER A 56 13.05 -0.63 -0.47
C SER A 56 11.62 -1.14 -0.64
N ARG A 57 10.63 -0.38 -0.19
CA ARG A 57 9.21 -0.72 -0.33
C ARG A 57 8.53 0.19 -1.33
N ILE A 58 7.70 -0.41 -2.16
CA ILE A 58 6.82 0.31 -3.07
C ILE A 58 5.44 0.42 -2.40
N TYR A 59 4.97 1.65 -2.27
CA TYR A 59 3.57 1.97 -2.01
C TYR A 59 3.01 2.59 -3.27
N GLN A 60 1.77 2.26 -3.61
CA GLN A 60 1.19 2.64 -4.89
C GLN A 60 -0.04 3.49 -4.64
N SER A 61 -0.25 4.49 -5.48
CA SER A 61 -1.51 5.18 -5.69
C SER A 61 -1.95 4.87 -7.13
N TYR A 62 -3.24 4.64 -7.29
CA TYR A 62 -3.80 3.63 -8.18
C TYR A 62 -3.82 3.93 -9.71
N GLN A 63 -3.71 2.90 -10.56
CA GLN A 63 -4.63 2.55 -11.69
C GLN A 63 -4.10 1.48 -12.67
N SER A 64 -2.82 1.12 -12.66
CA SER A 64 -2.26 0.34 -13.78
C SER A 64 -1.17 -0.64 -13.38
N ASP A 65 -1.52 -1.93 -13.29
CA ASP A 65 -0.55 -3.04 -13.26
C ASP A 65 0.45 -2.95 -14.42
N ARG A 66 0.00 -2.44 -15.58
CA ARG A 66 0.86 -2.18 -16.73
C ARG A 66 1.87 -1.07 -16.46
N PHE A 67 1.49 -0.03 -15.72
CA PHE A 67 2.43 1.01 -15.26
C PHE A 67 3.47 0.44 -14.32
N VAL A 68 3.08 -0.40 -13.36
CA VAL A 68 4.03 -1.11 -12.49
C VAL A 68 4.96 -1.98 -13.33
N ALA A 69 4.43 -2.72 -14.31
CA ALA A 69 5.25 -3.53 -15.20
C ALA A 69 6.23 -2.66 -16.03
N ALA A 70 5.78 -1.56 -16.61
CA ALA A 70 6.63 -0.67 -17.39
C ALA A 70 7.71 0.03 -16.53
N LEU A 71 7.36 0.43 -15.30
CA LEU A 71 8.29 1.00 -14.33
C LEU A 71 9.44 0.02 -14.02
N LEU A 72 9.09 -1.26 -13.88
CA LEU A 72 10.02 -2.31 -13.46
C LEU A 72 10.64 -3.10 -14.61
N ASP A 73 10.26 -2.86 -15.86
CA ASP A 73 10.75 -3.62 -17.02
C ASP A 73 12.28 -3.46 -17.15
N PRO A 74 13.08 -4.53 -17.00
CA PRO A 74 14.53 -4.44 -17.07
C PRO A 74 15.06 -4.24 -18.51
N ARG A 75 14.21 -4.37 -19.54
CA ARG A 75 14.59 -4.23 -20.96
C ARG A 75 14.65 -2.78 -21.42
N THR A 76 14.10 -1.84 -20.65
CA THR A 76 14.12 -0.40 -20.95
C THR A 76 15.02 0.35 -19.96
N SER A 77 15.78 1.33 -20.46
CA SER A 77 16.67 2.14 -19.61
C SER A 77 15.85 3.10 -18.73
N SER A 78 16.39 3.53 -17.58
CA SER A 78 15.75 4.58 -16.77
C SER A 78 15.53 5.87 -17.56
N GLU A 79 16.46 6.25 -18.44
CA GLU A 79 16.30 7.42 -19.31
C GLU A 79 15.11 7.28 -20.26
N TYR A 80 14.96 6.11 -20.87
CA TYR A 80 13.81 5.83 -21.73
C TYR A 80 12.50 5.90 -20.95
N LYS A 81 12.43 5.24 -19.78
CA LYS A 81 11.24 5.29 -18.91
C LYS A 81 10.90 6.72 -18.50
N PHE A 82 11.90 7.51 -18.12
CA PHE A 82 11.72 8.91 -17.73
C PHE A 82 11.24 9.80 -18.88
N ASN A 83 11.72 9.59 -20.11
CA ASN A 83 11.31 10.43 -21.24
C ASN A 83 9.95 10.03 -21.80
N GLU A 84 9.69 8.72 -21.89
CA GLU A 84 8.53 8.20 -22.62
C GLU A 84 7.35 7.84 -21.72
N ILE A 85 7.56 7.37 -20.49
CA ILE A 85 6.50 6.66 -19.73
C ILE A 85 6.20 7.31 -18.38
N CYS A 86 7.21 7.89 -17.73
CA CYS A 86 7.17 8.23 -16.32
C CYS A 86 7.65 9.65 -16.07
N GLN A 87 7.06 10.34 -15.11
CA GLN A 87 7.64 11.51 -14.49
C GLN A 87 8.18 11.10 -13.11
N ILE A 88 9.48 11.25 -12.89
CA ILE A 88 10.07 11.10 -11.56
C ILE A 88 9.95 12.44 -10.85
N VAL A 89 9.12 12.48 -9.82
CA VAL A 89 9.02 13.59 -8.88
C VAL A 89 10.00 13.29 -7.76
N GLU A 90 11.15 13.98 -7.79
CA GLU A 90 12.19 13.80 -6.77
C GLU A 90 11.65 14.15 -5.39
N PRO A 91 12.06 13.40 -4.35
CA PRO A 91 11.57 13.64 -3.00
C PRO A 91 12.22 14.91 -2.44
N GLN A 92 11.49 15.61 -1.58
CA GLN A 92 12.05 16.70 -0.77
C GLN A 92 12.75 16.18 0.51
N ASN A 93 13.28 14.95 0.50
CA ASN A 93 13.76 14.21 1.68
C ASN A 93 12.73 14.17 2.82
N VAL A 94 11.64 13.42 2.61
CA VAL A 94 10.57 13.31 3.61
C VAL A 94 10.72 12.04 4.41
N GLU A 95 10.86 12.19 5.72
CA GLU A 95 10.88 11.08 6.67
C GLU A 95 9.46 10.66 7.06
N TYR A 96 9.26 9.36 7.16
CA TYR A 96 8.03 8.72 7.59
C TYR A 96 8.31 7.76 8.74
N LYS A 97 7.37 7.68 9.67
CA LYS A 97 7.26 6.52 10.55
C LYS A 97 6.27 5.54 9.94
N ARG A 98 6.62 4.27 10.01
CA ARG A 98 5.81 3.16 9.55
C ARG A 98 5.26 2.42 10.76
N PHE A 99 3.94 2.39 10.87
CA PHE A 99 3.20 1.54 11.78
C PHE A 99 2.71 0.31 11.01
N ALA A 100 3.06 -0.90 11.46
CA ALA A 100 2.73 -2.13 10.75
C ALA A 100 2.24 -3.22 11.69
N VAL A 101 1.01 -3.68 11.51
CA VAL A 101 0.37 -4.70 12.34
C VAL A 101 -0.41 -5.70 11.50
N LYS A 102 -0.59 -6.91 12.04
CA LYS A 102 -1.40 -7.96 11.43
C LYS A 102 -2.40 -8.53 12.42
N LEU A 103 -3.48 -9.12 11.89
CA LEU A 103 -4.50 -9.78 12.69
C LEU A 103 -3.99 -11.12 13.22
N LYS A 104 -4.33 -11.40 14.47
CA LYS A 104 -4.04 -12.68 15.12
C LYS A 104 -5.17 -13.05 16.06
N VAL A 105 -5.43 -14.35 16.21
CA VAL A 105 -6.30 -14.87 17.25
C VAL A 105 -5.61 -14.77 18.61
N LYS A 106 -6.30 -14.19 19.60
CA LYS A 106 -5.80 -14.10 20.98
C LYS A 106 -5.43 -15.49 21.52
N SER A 107 -4.45 -15.54 22.40
CA SER A 107 -4.10 -16.77 23.12
C SER A 107 -5.27 -17.30 23.97
N HIS A 108 -6.10 -16.39 24.48
CA HIS A 108 -7.28 -16.68 25.27
C HIS A 108 -8.48 -15.88 24.72
N PRO A 109 -9.09 -16.32 23.61
CA PRO A 109 -10.27 -15.66 23.07
C PRO A 109 -11.44 -15.82 24.04
N THR A 110 -12.33 -14.83 24.08
CA THR A 110 -13.56 -14.93 24.88
C THR A 110 -14.44 -16.08 24.38
N LYS A 111 -15.26 -16.66 25.26
CA LYS A 111 -16.24 -17.72 24.93
C LYS A 111 -17.41 -17.26 24.04
N ALA A 112 -17.30 -16.10 23.40
CA ALA A 112 -18.32 -15.55 22.52
C ALA A 112 -18.48 -16.37 21.24
N LEU A 113 -17.43 -17.07 20.81
CA LEU A 113 -17.41 -17.92 19.61
C LEU A 113 -17.31 -19.41 19.96
N SER A 114 -17.81 -20.25 19.05
CA SER A 114 -17.61 -21.70 19.13
C SER A 114 -16.13 -22.06 18.90
N GLU A 115 -15.70 -23.24 19.35
CA GLU A 115 -14.35 -23.73 19.07
C GLU A 115 -14.12 -23.93 17.57
N GLU A 116 -15.15 -24.36 16.84
CA GLU A 116 -15.13 -24.50 15.38
C GLU A 116 -14.87 -23.16 14.69
N ASP A 117 -15.59 -22.10 15.08
CA ASP A 117 -15.40 -20.75 14.54
C ASP A 117 -13.98 -20.25 14.79
N ILE A 118 -13.47 -20.43 16.01
CA ILE A 118 -12.10 -20.04 16.37
C ILE A 118 -11.08 -20.79 15.49
N ASN A 119 -11.29 -22.08 15.26
CA ASN A 119 -10.41 -22.90 14.43
C ASN A 119 -10.46 -22.49 12.95
N ASN A 120 -11.64 -22.17 12.41
CA ASN A 120 -11.79 -21.65 11.06
C ASN A 120 -11.08 -20.30 10.89
N ILE A 121 -11.24 -19.38 11.84
CA ILE A 121 -10.54 -18.09 11.85
C ILE A 121 -9.02 -18.29 11.90
N LYS A 122 -8.52 -19.19 12.75
CA LYS A 122 -7.08 -19.54 12.80
C LYS A 122 -6.60 -20.08 11.46
N ALA A 123 -7.30 -21.08 10.90
CA ALA A 123 -6.96 -21.67 9.61
C ALA A 123 -6.89 -20.62 8.49
N TYR A 124 -7.74 -19.60 8.54
CA TYR A 124 -7.67 -18.47 7.61
C TYR A 124 -6.44 -17.58 7.85
N LEU A 125 -6.22 -17.12 9.08
CA LEU A 125 -5.12 -16.18 9.41
C LEU A 125 -3.73 -16.82 9.32
N ASP A 126 -3.63 -18.13 9.52
CA ASP A 126 -2.40 -18.91 9.41
C ASP A 126 -2.06 -19.25 7.94
N LYS A 127 -2.96 -18.94 6.98
CA LYS A 127 -2.74 -19.15 5.55
C LYS A 127 -1.79 -18.10 4.96
N GLY A 128 -0.50 -18.31 5.20
CA GLY A 128 0.58 -17.61 4.49
C GLY A 128 1.49 -16.79 5.39
N GLU A 129 2.71 -16.55 4.91
CA GLU A 129 3.82 -15.96 5.70
C GLU A 129 3.53 -14.54 6.21
N SER A 130 2.58 -13.82 5.62
CA SER A 130 2.31 -12.39 5.94
C SER A 130 1.03 -12.12 6.73
N GLY A 131 0.06 -13.05 6.78
CA GLY A 131 -1.26 -12.85 7.40
C GLY A 131 -2.05 -11.69 6.79
N GLU A 132 -3.20 -11.33 7.40
CA GLU A 132 -3.91 -10.09 7.06
C GLU A 132 -3.28 -8.92 7.81
N TYR A 133 -2.80 -7.89 7.11
CA TYR A 133 -2.05 -6.79 7.70
C TYR A 133 -2.44 -5.41 7.17
N ILE A 134 -2.12 -4.41 7.97
CA ILE A 134 -2.19 -3.00 7.63
C ILE A 134 -0.82 -2.37 7.82
N ASN A 135 -0.39 -1.57 6.85
CA ASN A 135 0.76 -0.69 6.97
C ASN A 135 0.31 0.76 6.83
N ILE A 136 0.76 1.60 7.76
CA ILE A 136 0.49 3.03 7.77
C ILE A 136 1.85 3.74 7.80
N LEU A 137 2.16 4.46 6.73
CA LEU A 137 3.27 5.40 6.68
C LEU A 137 2.73 6.79 6.97
N MET A 138 3.21 7.44 8.02
CA MET A 138 2.83 8.80 8.38
C MET A 138 4.07 9.68 8.56
N LYS A 139 3.96 10.98 8.31
CA LYS A 139 5.06 11.93 8.56
C LYS A 139 5.50 11.90 10.04
N GLN A 140 6.75 12.26 10.31
CA GLN A 140 7.35 12.17 11.66
C GLN A 140 6.64 13.03 12.71
N ASP A 141 6.05 14.16 12.30
CA ASP A 141 5.30 15.09 13.16
C ASP A 141 3.91 14.55 13.57
N LEU A 142 3.43 13.50 12.90
CA LEU A 142 2.15 12.87 13.20
C LEU A 142 2.31 11.74 14.20
N ASN A 143 1.27 11.43 14.95
CA ASN A 143 1.09 10.23 15.74
C ASN A 143 -0.09 9.37 15.27
N ILE A 144 -0.16 8.12 15.75
CA ILE A 144 -1.23 7.20 15.36
C ILE A 144 -2.60 7.72 15.82
N SER A 145 -2.65 8.48 16.92
CA SER A 145 -3.86 9.14 17.38
C SER A 145 -4.33 10.22 16.43
N ASP A 146 -3.44 10.99 15.80
CA ASP A 146 -3.79 11.98 14.78
C ASP A 146 -4.46 11.31 13.57
N PHE A 147 -3.92 10.16 13.15
CA PHE A 147 -4.54 9.33 12.12
C PHE A 147 -5.94 8.86 12.52
N LEU A 148 -6.09 8.27 13.71
CA LEU A 148 -7.38 7.75 14.16
C LEU A 148 -8.40 8.88 14.38
N ASN A 149 -7.98 10.02 14.91
CA ASN A 149 -8.83 11.21 15.06
C ASN A 149 -9.35 11.66 13.69
N TYR A 150 -8.48 11.77 12.69
CA TYR A 150 -8.88 12.12 11.32
C TYR A 150 -9.89 11.11 10.75
N VAL A 151 -9.62 9.81 10.88
CA VAL A 151 -10.53 8.76 10.39
C VAL A 151 -11.86 8.78 11.14
N ASN A 152 -11.86 8.99 12.45
CA ASN A 152 -13.08 9.07 13.24
C ASN A 152 -13.92 10.32 12.90
N GLU A 153 -13.28 11.43 12.51
CA GLU A 153 -13.95 12.66 12.09
C GLU A 153 -14.56 12.55 10.68
N VAL A 154 -13.76 12.12 9.71
CA VAL A 154 -14.17 12.02 8.29
C VAL A 154 -15.02 10.77 8.04
N GLY A 155 -14.89 9.76 8.91
CA GLY A 155 -15.56 8.47 8.79
C GLY A 155 -14.81 7.53 7.84
N SER A 156 -15.44 7.21 6.72
CA SER A 156 -14.85 6.29 5.73
C SER A 156 -13.85 7.02 4.84
N LEU A 157 -12.61 6.55 4.83
CA LEU A 157 -11.63 7.00 3.84
C LEU A 157 -12.02 6.52 2.45
N LYS A 158 -11.86 7.40 1.47
CA LYS A 158 -11.93 7.04 0.06
C LYS A 158 -10.67 6.31 -0.35
N SER A 159 -10.79 5.25 -1.15
CA SER A 159 -9.60 4.65 -1.78
C SER A 159 -8.97 5.64 -2.76
N ASP A 160 -7.71 5.42 -3.13
CA ASP A 160 -7.04 6.28 -4.11
C ASP A 160 -7.71 6.28 -5.50
N GLU A 161 -8.54 5.27 -5.81
CA GLU A 161 -9.39 5.24 -7.01
C GLU A 161 -10.57 6.20 -6.94
N GLU A 162 -11.19 6.35 -5.77
CA GLU A 162 -12.40 7.13 -5.53
C GLU A 162 -12.14 8.64 -5.42
N ILE A 163 -10.87 9.05 -5.50
CA ILE A 163 -10.45 10.45 -5.53
C ILE A 163 -10.86 11.07 -6.88
N ASP A 164 -11.36 12.30 -6.87
CA ASP A 164 -11.74 13.04 -8.10
C ASP A 164 -10.53 13.67 -8.82
N ASP A 165 -10.71 14.13 -10.06
CA ASP A 165 -9.61 14.62 -10.89
C ASP A 165 -8.90 15.86 -10.35
N ASP A 166 -9.64 16.76 -9.72
CA ASP A 166 -9.08 18.00 -9.15
C ASP A 166 -8.18 17.66 -7.95
N ILE A 167 -8.65 16.77 -7.07
CA ILE A 167 -7.85 16.27 -5.95
C ILE A 167 -6.68 15.43 -6.48
N CYS A 168 -6.86 14.59 -7.50
CA CYS A 168 -5.78 13.80 -8.11
C CYS A 168 -4.67 14.68 -8.69
N LYS A 169 -5.02 15.79 -9.33
CA LYS A 169 -4.05 16.74 -9.85
C LYS A 169 -3.24 17.37 -8.70
N ILE A 170 -3.90 17.82 -7.65
CA ILE A 170 -3.25 18.33 -6.43
C ILE A 170 -2.35 17.24 -5.80
N ASN A 171 -2.84 16.01 -5.76
CA ASN A 171 -2.13 14.86 -5.21
C ASN A 171 -0.89 14.53 -6.02
N SER A 172 -0.88 14.74 -7.34
CA SER A 172 0.29 14.50 -8.19
C SER A 172 1.48 15.40 -7.80
N GLU A 173 1.20 16.62 -7.32
CA GLU A 173 2.22 17.60 -6.92
C GLU A 173 2.61 17.49 -5.43
N ARG A 174 1.74 16.90 -4.60
CA ARG A 174 1.93 16.86 -3.15
C ARG A 174 2.34 15.47 -2.66
N ILE A 175 3.06 15.49 -1.54
CA ILE A 175 3.45 14.28 -0.81
C ILE A 175 2.39 14.05 0.29
N PRO A 176 1.75 12.87 0.36
CA PRO A 176 0.73 12.57 1.36
C PRO A 176 1.23 12.75 2.80
N ARG A 177 0.36 13.16 3.72
CA ARG A 177 0.65 13.11 5.16
C ARG A 177 0.68 11.68 5.67
N ILE A 178 -0.24 10.86 5.17
CA ILE A 178 -0.41 9.45 5.54
C ILE A 178 -0.64 8.63 4.27
N LEU A 179 0.04 7.48 4.17
CA LEU A 179 -0.12 6.46 3.15
C LEU A 179 -0.49 5.15 3.84
N ILE A 180 -1.57 4.53 3.43
CA ILE A 180 -2.12 3.33 4.06
C ILE A 180 -2.16 2.23 3.00
N PHE A 181 -1.67 1.05 3.36
CA PHE A 181 -1.85 -0.17 2.61
C PHE A 181 -2.52 -1.22 3.50
N VAL A 182 -3.58 -1.85 3.00
CA VAL A 182 -4.27 -2.96 3.67
C VAL A 182 -4.18 -4.18 2.76
N SER A 183 -3.79 -5.34 3.31
CA SER A 183 -3.72 -6.61 2.55
C SER A 183 -5.02 -6.92 1.82
N LYS A 184 -6.14 -6.69 2.51
CA LYS A 184 -7.51 -6.81 2.01
C LYS A 184 -8.39 -5.67 2.52
N PRO A 185 -9.06 -4.92 1.62
CA PRO A 185 -9.88 -3.76 1.98
C PRO A 185 -10.97 -4.06 2.99
N GLU A 186 -11.58 -5.25 2.92
CA GLU A 186 -12.69 -5.67 3.77
C GLU A 186 -12.30 -5.69 5.26
N PHE A 187 -11.01 -5.92 5.56
CA PHE A 187 -10.49 -5.92 6.92
C PHE A 187 -10.11 -4.53 7.44
N PHE A 188 -10.17 -3.48 6.62
CA PHE A 188 -9.80 -2.13 7.05
C PHE A 188 -10.62 -1.67 8.26
N SER A 189 -11.93 -1.95 8.25
CA SER A 189 -12.82 -1.66 9.38
C SER A 189 -12.42 -2.43 10.65
N CYS A 190 -12.02 -3.70 10.52
CA CYS A 190 -11.54 -4.51 11.65
C CYS A 190 -10.26 -3.90 12.26
N PHE A 191 -9.32 -3.48 11.42
CA PHE A 191 -8.10 -2.80 11.88
C PHE A 191 -8.42 -1.51 12.61
N LEU A 192 -9.28 -0.66 12.05
CA LEU A 192 -9.66 0.61 12.68
C LEU A 192 -10.32 0.40 14.06
N LYS A 193 -11.24 -0.57 14.18
CA LYS A 193 -11.89 -0.90 15.45
C LYS A 193 -10.88 -1.36 16.50
N LEU A 194 -9.96 -2.25 16.13
CA LEU A 194 -8.91 -2.72 17.04
C LEU A 194 -7.92 -1.60 17.40
N LEU A 195 -7.51 -0.77 16.44
CA LEU A 195 -6.63 0.37 16.70
C LEU A 195 -7.28 1.39 17.63
N ASN A 196 -8.56 1.70 17.43
CA ASN A 196 -9.34 2.57 18.32
C ASN A 196 -9.46 1.96 19.72
N PHE A 197 -9.70 0.65 19.83
CA PHE A 197 -9.72 -0.06 21.12
C PHE A 197 -8.37 0.03 21.85
N TYR A 198 -7.26 -0.07 21.10
CA TYR A 198 -5.90 -0.01 21.65
C TYR A 198 -5.30 1.40 21.72
N LEU A 199 -5.99 2.45 21.29
CA LEU A 199 -5.44 3.80 21.12
C LEU A 199 -4.68 4.30 22.35
N ASN A 200 -5.26 4.12 23.54
CA ASN A 200 -4.64 4.55 24.81
C ASN A 200 -3.39 3.73 25.19
N SER A 201 -3.18 2.57 24.58
CA SER A 201 -2.06 1.65 24.83
C SER A 201 -0.98 1.73 23.76
N LEU A 202 -1.17 2.51 22.69
CA LEU A 202 -0.31 2.57 21.50
C LEU A 202 0.78 3.66 21.58
N GLU A 203 1.24 4.04 22.78
CA GLU A 203 2.22 5.11 23.05
C GLU A 203 3.39 5.22 22.04
N GLU A 204 3.96 6.42 21.91
CA GLU A 204 4.93 6.84 20.88
C GLU A 204 6.16 5.92 20.70
N SER A 205 6.53 5.14 21.72
CA SER A 205 7.65 4.18 21.68
C SER A 205 7.24 2.74 21.31
N SER A 206 6.04 2.53 20.77
CA SER A 206 5.54 1.18 20.46
C SER A 206 6.45 0.44 19.46
N SER A 207 6.64 -0.86 19.70
CA SER A 207 7.46 -1.75 18.85
C SER A 207 6.94 -1.92 17.42
N TYR A 208 5.77 -1.35 17.11
CA TYR A 208 5.13 -1.36 15.80
C TYR A 208 5.68 -0.29 14.87
N CYS A 209 6.40 0.71 15.39
CA CYS A 209 6.89 1.87 14.67
C CYS A 209 8.34 1.70 14.18
N SER A 210 8.57 1.89 12.89
CA SER A 210 9.92 1.88 12.27
C SER A 210 10.12 3.09 11.36
N ARG A 211 11.36 3.56 11.16
CA ARG A 211 11.64 4.79 10.38
C ARG A 211 11.99 4.50 8.93
N TYR A 212 11.38 5.27 8.03
CA TYR A 212 11.53 5.19 6.58
C TYR A 212 11.76 6.58 5.97
N VAL A 213 12.36 6.61 4.80
CA VAL A 213 12.57 7.81 3.97
C VAL A 213 11.90 7.58 2.62
N LEU A 214 11.10 8.54 2.16
CA LEU A 214 10.61 8.58 0.80
C LEU A 214 11.77 9.00 -0.13
N ILE A 215 12.21 8.09 -1.00
CA ILE A 215 13.33 8.33 -1.93
C ILE A 215 12.90 8.61 -3.36
N GLY A 216 11.60 8.51 -3.65
CA GLY A 216 11.05 8.98 -4.92
C GLY A 216 9.56 8.74 -5.04
N LYS A 217 8.93 9.56 -5.88
CA LYS A 217 7.58 9.38 -6.36
C LYS A 217 7.63 9.33 -7.88
N VAL A 218 7.06 8.30 -8.48
CA VAL A 218 7.02 8.12 -9.93
C VAL A 218 5.58 8.18 -10.38
N ILE A 219 5.27 8.99 -11.38
CA ILE A 219 3.92 9.16 -11.92
C ILE A 219 3.94 8.72 -13.38
N GLN A 220 2.88 8.09 -13.86
CA GLN A 220 2.77 7.76 -15.28
C GLN A 220 2.54 9.02 -16.13
N ARG A 221 3.05 9.07 -17.37
CA ARG A 221 2.76 10.10 -18.39
C ARG A 221 1.64 9.64 -19.32
N GLN A 222 0.82 10.58 -19.83
CA GLN A 222 -0.24 10.27 -20.82
C GLN A 222 0.35 9.87 -22.19
N ASP A 223 1.37 10.57 -22.63
CA ASP A 223 1.81 10.59 -24.04
C ASP A 223 2.98 9.65 -24.30
N SER A 224 2.83 8.38 -23.90
CA SER A 224 3.85 7.35 -24.16
C SER A 224 3.57 6.56 -25.44
N ASP A 225 4.55 6.50 -26.34
CA ASP A 225 4.51 5.59 -27.50
C ASP A 225 4.77 4.12 -27.09
N TYR A 226 5.41 3.92 -25.93
CA TYR A 226 5.73 2.59 -25.40
C TYR A 226 4.53 1.88 -24.78
N MET A 227 3.68 2.63 -24.06
CA MET A 227 2.54 2.09 -23.33
C MET A 227 1.36 3.04 -23.42
N SER A 228 0.41 2.71 -24.30
CA SER A 228 -0.83 3.47 -24.42
C SER A 228 -1.68 3.33 -23.16
N ILE A 229 -1.91 4.46 -22.52
CA ILE A 229 -2.92 4.64 -21.48
C ILE A 229 -3.95 5.71 -21.86
N LYS A 230 -4.22 5.84 -23.16
CA LYS A 230 -5.27 6.74 -23.66
C LYS A 230 -6.59 6.45 -22.94
N GLY A 231 -7.19 7.50 -22.38
CA GLY A 231 -8.43 7.41 -21.60
C GLY A 231 -8.25 7.13 -20.11
N THR A 232 -7.02 6.98 -19.60
CA THR A 232 -6.76 6.92 -18.16
C THR A 232 -6.34 8.29 -17.61
N ILE A 233 -6.36 8.41 -16.28
CA ILE A 233 -5.96 9.62 -15.56
C ILE A 233 -4.60 9.35 -14.89
N PRO A 234 -3.46 9.60 -15.57
CA PRO A 234 -2.14 9.25 -15.05
C PRO A 234 -1.76 9.92 -13.75
N HIS A 235 -2.36 11.06 -13.43
CA HIS A 235 -2.17 11.71 -12.13
C HIS A 235 -2.61 10.81 -10.96
N ARG A 236 -3.42 9.78 -11.22
CA ARG A 236 -3.78 8.72 -10.26
C ARG A 236 -2.70 7.64 -10.17
N ASN A 237 -2.09 7.29 -11.30
CA ASN A 237 -1.04 6.27 -11.43
C ASN A 237 0.29 6.76 -10.88
N CYS A 238 0.52 6.59 -9.57
CA CYS A 238 1.81 6.91 -8.98
C CYS A 238 2.36 5.86 -8.02
N VAL A 239 3.68 5.75 -7.96
CA VAL A 239 4.43 4.80 -7.15
C VAL A 239 5.35 5.58 -6.22
N TYR A 240 5.17 5.41 -4.93
CA TYR A 240 6.03 5.90 -3.87
C TYR A 240 7.06 4.84 -3.49
N ILE A 241 8.32 5.23 -3.47
CA ILE A 241 9.42 4.34 -3.13
C ILE A 241 10.03 4.77 -1.81
N PHE A 242 9.96 3.88 -0.83
CA PHE A 242 10.48 4.09 0.52
C PHE A 242 11.70 3.24 0.78
N ARG A 243 12.62 3.72 1.62
CA ARG A 243 13.69 2.91 2.20
C ARG A 243 13.70 3.01 3.72
N PRO A 244 14.08 1.94 4.45
CA PRO A 244 14.40 2.06 5.87
C PRO A 244 15.51 3.10 6.10
N LEU A 245 15.39 3.90 7.16
CA LEU A 245 16.35 4.97 7.48
C LEU A 245 17.78 4.44 7.68
N ASN A 246 17.91 3.22 8.25
CA ASN A 246 19.18 2.61 8.62
C ASN A 246 19.88 1.85 7.47
N LEU A 247 19.35 1.91 6.24
CA LEU A 247 19.96 1.29 5.07
C LEU A 247 20.57 2.36 4.16
N ASP A 248 21.88 2.25 3.92
CA ASP A 248 22.66 3.18 3.07
C ASP A 248 22.59 2.87 1.57
N TYR A 249 21.95 1.77 1.19
CA TYR A 249 21.81 1.38 -0.21
C TYR A 249 20.69 2.20 -0.87
N TYR A 250 21.02 2.89 -1.97
CA TYR A 250 20.15 3.73 -2.82
C TYR A 250 19.60 5.02 -2.17
N LYS A 251 20.25 6.16 -2.48
CA LYS A 251 19.79 7.50 -2.07
C LYS A 251 18.70 8.09 -2.98
N CYS A 252 18.53 7.54 -4.18
CA CYS A 252 17.58 8.00 -5.19
C CYS A 252 17.04 6.79 -6.00
N VAL A 253 16.00 7.03 -6.79
CA VAL A 253 15.46 6.05 -7.74
C VAL A 253 16.47 5.88 -8.89
N ASN A 254 17.06 4.69 -9.01
CA ASN A 254 18.03 4.37 -10.05
C ASN A 254 17.78 2.96 -10.61
N ASP A 255 18.52 2.60 -11.67
CA ASP A 255 18.38 1.30 -12.34
C ASP A 255 18.54 0.12 -11.37
N GLU A 256 19.47 0.21 -10.42
CA GLU A 256 19.78 -0.86 -9.49
C GLU A 256 18.64 -1.09 -8.49
N LEU A 257 18.07 0.00 -7.97
CA LEU A 257 16.88 -0.01 -7.15
C LEU A 257 15.68 -0.61 -7.89
N LEU A 258 15.41 -0.17 -9.12
CA LEU A 258 14.30 -0.69 -9.93
C LEU A 258 14.49 -2.18 -10.26
N LYS A 259 15.72 -2.61 -10.53
CA LYS A 259 16.06 -4.03 -10.72
C LYS A 259 15.84 -4.86 -9.45
N SER A 260 15.99 -4.30 -8.26
CA SER A 260 15.68 -5.02 -7.01
C SER A 260 14.19 -5.41 -6.90
N PHE A 261 13.33 -4.74 -7.68
CA PHE A 261 11.91 -5.05 -7.80
C PHE A 261 11.57 -5.89 -9.05
N SER A 262 12.56 -6.45 -9.77
CA SER A 262 12.31 -7.20 -11.01
C SER A 262 11.36 -8.38 -10.82
N ASN A 263 11.37 -9.02 -9.64
CA ASN A 263 10.45 -10.12 -9.35
C ASN A 263 8.98 -9.65 -9.34
N SER A 264 8.72 -8.39 -8.97
CA SER A 264 7.37 -7.83 -9.05
C SER A 264 6.89 -7.74 -10.51
N PHE A 265 7.79 -7.45 -11.47
CA PHE A 265 7.45 -7.48 -12.90
C PHE A 265 6.97 -8.87 -13.36
N GLU A 266 7.65 -9.94 -12.92
CA GLU A 266 7.27 -11.32 -13.28
C GLU A 266 5.89 -11.73 -12.74
N THR A 267 5.44 -11.10 -11.65
CA THR A 267 4.15 -11.40 -11.02
C THR A 267 2.95 -10.67 -11.65
N VAL A 268 3.18 -9.72 -12.55
CA VAL A 268 2.09 -8.94 -13.19
C VAL A 268 1.46 -9.73 -14.35
N ASP A 269 0.16 -10.04 -14.25
CA ASP A 269 -0.62 -10.58 -15.36
C ASP A 269 -1.02 -9.46 -16.34
N LEU A 270 -0.22 -9.28 -17.39
CA LEU A 270 -0.46 -8.27 -18.42
C LEU A 270 -1.72 -8.54 -19.28
N LYS A 271 -2.23 -9.78 -19.29
CA LYS A 271 -3.40 -10.19 -20.07
C LYS A 271 -4.69 -9.91 -19.29
N ASN A 272 -4.68 -10.17 -17.98
CA ASN A 272 -5.78 -9.93 -17.07
C ASN A 272 -5.29 -9.26 -15.78
N PRO A 273 -4.96 -7.95 -15.81
CA PRO A 273 -4.50 -7.24 -14.62
C PRO A 273 -5.54 -7.39 -13.50
N LYS A 274 -5.07 -7.81 -12.31
CA LYS A 274 -5.95 -8.07 -11.16
C LYS A 274 -6.11 -6.77 -10.38
N TYR A 275 -7.33 -6.26 -10.37
CA TYR A 275 -7.81 -5.11 -9.60
C TYR A 275 -7.38 -5.20 -8.11
N GLY A 276 -6.59 -4.20 -7.67
CA GLY A 276 -5.97 -4.08 -6.33
C GLY A 276 -6.35 -2.76 -5.62
N ASP A 277 -7.43 -2.16 -6.08
CA ASP A 277 -7.72 -0.72 -6.18
C ASP A 277 -8.32 -0.13 -4.90
N HIS A 278 -8.61 -1.01 -3.94
CA HIS A 278 -9.15 -0.67 -2.64
C HIS A 278 -8.14 -0.90 -1.51
N ARG A 279 -6.89 -1.26 -1.84
CA ARG A 279 -5.86 -1.57 -0.83
C ARG A 279 -5.09 -0.34 -0.37
N PHE A 280 -5.09 0.73 -1.15
CA PHE A 280 -4.29 1.92 -0.92
C PHE A 280 -5.15 3.16 -0.64
N TYR A 281 -4.74 3.93 0.37
CA TYR A 281 -5.40 5.15 0.79
C TYR A 281 -4.34 6.20 1.10
N SER A 282 -4.50 7.39 0.53
CA SER A 282 -3.62 8.53 0.71
C SER A 282 -4.37 9.68 1.39
N ILE A 283 -3.85 10.17 2.51
CA ILE A 283 -4.38 11.36 3.21
C ILE A 283 -3.41 12.51 2.96
N TYR A 284 -3.92 13.60 2.41
CA TYR A 284 -3.17 14.81 2.09
C TYR A 284 -3.48 15.93 3.09
N ASP A 285 -2.58 16.91 3.17
CA ASP A 285 -2.82 18.11 3.95
C ASP A 285 -3.82 19.03 3.22
N MET A 286 -5.10 18.90 3.52
CA MET A 286 -6.13 19.70 2.83
C MET A 286 -6.22 21.15 3.34
N GLU A 287 -5.52 21.51 4.42
CA GLU A 287 -5.57 22.86 5.05
C GLU A 287 -4.94 23.96 4.16
N CYS A 288 -4.23 23.60 3.09
CA CYS A 288 -3.51 24.56 2.23
C CYS A 288 -4.06 24.74 0.80
N ALA A 289 -5.15 24.08 0.39
CA ALA A 289 -5.51 24.01 -1.04
C ALA A 289 -6.74 24.84 -1.48
N ASN A 290 -7.78 25.02 -0.67
CA ASN A 290 -8.97 25.73 -1.17
C ASN A 290 -8.80 27.26 -1.26
N ASP A 291 -7.88 27.85 -0.49
CA ASP A 291 -7.80 29.32 -0.38
C ASP A 291 -6.61 29.93 -1.15
N LYS A 292 -5.70 29.11 -1.69
CA LYS A 292 -4.48 29.60 -2.38
C LYS A 292 -4.30 29.07 -3.78
N ILE A 293 -5.12 28.12 -4.22
CA ILE A 293 -5.15 27.75 -5.62
C ILE A 293 -5.91 28.85 -6.34
N ASN A 294 -5.15 29.74 -6.98
CA ASN A 294 -5.66 30.54 -8.07
C ASN A 294 -6.10 29.52 -9.13
N ILE A 295 -7.38 29.11 -9.08
CA ILE A 295 -8.06 28.54 -10.22
C ILE A 295 -8.02 29.67 -11.23
N LYS A 296 -6.93 29.77 -11.99
CA LYS A 296 -6.99 30.40 -13.30
C LYS A 296 -8.03 29.56 -14.02
N THR A 297 -9.28 30.02 -13.99
CA THR A 297 -10.17 29.83 -15.13
C THR A 297 -9.30 30.20 -16.33
N ASN A 298 -8.83 29.20 -17.06
CA ASN A 298 -8.20 29.40 -18.35
C ASN A 298 -9.30 29.86 -19.31
N ASN A 299 -9.77 31.09 -19.10
CA ASN A 299 -10.52 31.88 -20.07
C ASN A 299 -9.56 32.71 -20.93
N ASN A 300 -8.29 32.29 -21.03
CA ASN A 300 -7.32 32.78 -22.00
C ASN A 300 -6.27 31.68 -22.24
N LEU A 301 -6.70 30.58 -22.87
CA LEU A 301 -5.85 29.96 -23.88
C LEU A 301 -5.85 30.96 -25.04
N ASN A 302 -4.67 31.46 -25.40
CA ASN A 302 -4.54 32.19 -26.66
C ASN A 302 -4.85 31.20 -27.79
N GLU A 303 -6.08 31.24 -28.29
CA GLU A 303 -6.44 30.76 -29.61
C GLU A 303 -5.57 31.49 -30.62
N LYS A 304 -4.55 30.81 -31.14
CA LYS A 304 -3.96 30.99 -32.48
C LYS A 304 -2.82 30.00 -32.66
N ASP A 305 -3.16 28.72 -32.70
CA ASP A 305 -2.38 27.75 -33.46
C ASP A 305 -3.35 26.98 -34.36
N PRO A 306 -3.15 26.97 -35.69
CA PRO A 306 -4.01 26.23 -36.60
C PRO A 306 -3.85 24.72 -36.38
N LEU A 307 -4.99 24.02 -36.41
CA LEU A 307 -5.07 22.56 -36.33
C LEU A 307 -4.25 21.88 -37.46
N PRO A 308 -3.61 20.73 -37.21
CA PRO A 308 -2.97 19.95 -38.27
C PRO A 308 -3.99 19.41 -39.28
N GLU A 309 -3.61 19.48 -40.56
CA GLU A 309 -4.44 19.29 -41.77
C GLU A 309 -4.97 17.86 -42.03
N TYR A 310 -4.79 16.90 -41.12
CA TYR A 310 -5.20 15.50 -41.31
C TYR A 310 -6.50 15.11 -40.60
N SER A 311 -7.33 16.10 -40.27
CA SER A 311 -8.65 15.90 -39.67
C SER A 311 -9.81 16.07 -40.66
N ILE A 312 -9.54 15.90 -41.97
CA ILE A 312 -10.57 15.75 -43.00
C ILE A 312 -10.52 14.31 -43.52
N ILE A 313 -11.61 13.58 -43.30
CA ILE A 313 -11.85 12.25 -43.83
C ILE A 313 -12.39 12.41 -45.26
N GLU A 314 -11.62 11.94 -46.24
CA GLU A 314 -12.10 11.18 -47.42
C GLU A 314 -11.33 9.85 -47.48
#